data_AF-A0A2V6MLI7-F1
#
_entry.id   AF-A0A2V6MLI7-F1
#
_cell.length_a   1.000
_cell.length_b   1.000
_cell.length_c   1.000
_cell.angle_alpha   90.00
_cell.angle_beta   90.00
_cell.angle_gamma   90.00
#
_symmetry.space_group_name_H-M   'P 1'
#
loop_
_entity.id
_entity.type
_entity.pdbx_description
1 polymer ?
#
loop_
_entity_poly.entity_id
_entity_poly.type
_entity_poly.pdbx_seq_one_letter_code
_entity_poly.pdbx_strand_id
1 'polypeptide(L)'
;MDAVPLNDGRILLAYNDDGTIRNPLSIAVSDDPDEQGTEGSFSAGGAFRKLRDIDNELGQDFSYPSLVRARDGTFYLTYTWHYRSAIKCVHFDANWLGLNPIIVGR
;
A
#
# COMPACT_ATOMS: atom_id res chain seq x y z
N MET A 1 -0.01 3.71 9.21
CA MET A 1 0.57 3.18 7.97
C MET A 1 0.84 1.70 8.16
N ASP A 2 0.88 0.93 7.09
CA ASP A 2 1.32 -0.46 7.06
C ASP A 2 1.91 -0.77 5.67
N ALA A 3 2.83 -1.73 5.59
CA ALA A 3 3.58 -1.97 4.37
C ALA A 3 3.91 -3.44 4.15
N VAL A 4 3.95 -3.87 2.89
CA VAL A 4 4.31 -5.24 2.50
C VAL A 4 5.35 -5.23 1.37
N PRO A 5 6.30 -6.18 1.37
CA PRO A 5 7.23 -6.33 0.26
C PRO A 5 6.57 -6.95 -0.97
N LEU A 6 7.00 -6.50 -2.14
CA LEU A 6 6.68 -7.05 -3.45
C LEU A 6 7.79 -8.02 -3.90
N ASN A 7 7.50 -8.92 -4.85
CA ASN A 7 8.51 -9.92 -5.29
C ASN A 7 9.70 -9.28 -6.02
N ASP A 8 9.53 -8.10 -6.58
CA ASP A 8 10.56 -7.36 -7.31
C ASP A 8 11.39 -6.45 -6.40
N GLY A 9 11.29 -6.65 -5.08
CA GLY A 9 12.06 -5.89 -4.09
C GLY A 9 11.46 -4.54 -3.69
N ARG A 10 10.41 -4.08 -4.39
CA ARG A 10 9.67 -2.87 -4.02
C ARG A 10 8.84 -3.06 -2.76
N ILE A 11 8.42 -1.96 -2.15
CA ILE A 11 7.52 -1.93 -0.99
C ILE A 11 6.20 -1.31 -1.41
N LEU A 12 5.08 -1.95 -1.08
CA LEU A 12 3.75 -1.35 -1.16
C LEU A 12 3.36 -0.80 0.21
N LEU A 13 2.94 0.46 0.25
CA LEU A 13 2.66 1.20 1.48
C LEU A 13 1.21 1.68 1.50
N ALA A 14 0.47 1.33 2.56
CA ALA A 14 -0.80 1.95 2.91
C ALA A 14 -0.58 3.04 3.96
N TYR A 15 -1.01 4.27 3.69
CA TYR A 15 -0.74 5.43 4.54
C TYR A 15 -1.83 6.49 4.40
N ASN A 16 -1.90 7.41 5.36
CA ASN A 16 -2.69 8.61 5.19
C ASN A 16 -1.86 9.66 4.48
N ASP A 17 -2.31 10.16 3.33
CA ASP A 17 -1.59 11.15 2.51
C ASP A 17 -1.85 12.58 2.98
N ASP A 18 -1.76 12.76 4.30
CA ASP A 18 -1.79 14.04 4.98
C ASP A 18 -1.04 13.87 6.31
N GLY A 19 -0.22 14.86 6.68
CA GLY A 19 0.59 14.81 7.89
C GLY A 19 -0.16 15.14 9.19
N THR A 20 -1.40 15.59 9.08
CA THR A 20 -2.20 16.17 10.17
C THR A 20 -3.56 15.51 10.33
N ILE A 21 -4.20 15.13 9.22
CA ILE A 21 -5.51 14.48 9.22
C ILE A 21 -5.40 13.04 8.70
N ARG A 22 -6.42 12.22 8.99
CA ARG A 22 -6.43 10.80 8.62
C ARG A 22 -7.18 10.56 7.32
N ASN A 23 -6.94 11.41 6.33
CA ASN A 23 -7.67 11.44 5.06
C ASN A 23 -6.83 12.20 4.01
N PRO A 24 -6.62 11.64 2.80
CA PRO A 24 -7.11 10.36 2.31
C PRO A 24 -6.35 9.15 2.86
N LEU A 25 -6.93 7.96 2.72
CA LEU A 25 -6.20 6.70 2.83
C LEU A 25 -5.70 6.31 1.45
N SER A 26 -4.40 6.16 1.31
CA SER A 26 -3.73 6.02 0.02
C SER A 26 -2.79 4.82 -0.01
N ILE A 27 -2.52 4.34 -1.22
CA ILE A 27 -1.47 3.37 -1.52
C ILE A 27 -0.34 4.08 -2.27
N ALA A 28 0.89 3.84 -1.86
CA ALA A 28 2.11 4.22 -2.57
C ALA A 28 3.02 3.01 -2.77
N VAL A 29 3.98 3.14 -3.69
CA VAL A 29 5.05 2.15 -3.91
C VAL A 29 6.40 2.83 -3.78
N SER A 30 7.38 2.12 -3.23
CA SER A 30 8.77 2.59 -3.27
C SER A 30 9.27 2.66 -4.71
N ASP A 31 10.31 3.45 -4.93
CA ASP A 31 11.11 3.35 -6.15
C ASP A 31 11.69 1.94 -6.34
N ASP A 32 12.14 1.66 -7.56
CA ASP A 32 12.82 0.41 -7.89
C ASP A 32 14.09 0.29 -7.04
N PRO A 33 14.44 -0.92 -6.55
CA PRO A 33 15.67 -1.11 -5.81
C PRO A 33 16.86 -0.73 -6.70
N ASP A 34 17.75 0.13 -6.20
CA ASP A 34 18.97 0.53 -6.90
C ASP A 34 19.73 -0.72 -7.39
N GLU A 35 20.33 -0.63 -8.59
CA GLU A 35 21.06 -1.73 -9.25
C GLU A 35 22.18 -2.36 -8.40
N GLN A 36 22.55 -1.76 -7.26
CA GLN A 36 23.51 -2.33 -6.32
C GLN A 36 23.03 -3.62 -5.63
N GLY A 37 21.78 -4.07 -5.82
CA GLY A 37 21.44 -5.48 -5.73
C GLY A 37 21.81 -6.18 -4.42
N THR A 38 21.95 -5.45 -3.32
CA THR A 38 22.27 -6.05 -2.03
C THR A 38 21.01 -6.76 -1.57
N GLU A 39 20.95 -8.07 -1.84
CA GLU A 39 19.93 -8.97 -1.34
C GLU A 39 19.72 -8.70 0.16
N GLY A 40 18.55 -8.17 0.53
CA GLY A 40 18.18 -7.85 1.91
C GLY A 40 18.04 -6.36 2.24
N SER A 41 18.43 -5.44 1.35
CA SER A 41 18.13 -4.01 1.53
C SER A 41 16.83 -3.66 0.81
N PHE A 42 15.70 -3.83 1.51
CA PHE A 42 14.52 -3.04 1.16
C PHE A 42 14.91 -1.57 1.31
N SER A 43 15.00 -0.83 0.22
CA SER A 43 15.27 0.61 0.25
C SER A 43 14.05 1.35 0.83
N ALA A 44 13.83 1.18 2.13
CA ALA A 44 12.85 1.94 2.91
C ALA A 44 13.24 3.43 3.03
N GLY A 45 14.42 3.81 2.49
CA GLY A 45 14.88 5.20 2.35
C GLY A 45 14.65 5.81 0.96
N GLY A 46 14.08 5.07 0.00
CA GLY A 46 13.72 5.60 -1.32
C GLY A 46 12.46 6.47 -1.28
N ALA A 47 12.24 7.31 -2.29
CA ALA A 47 11.00 8.06 -2.39
C ALA A 47 9.83 7.09 -2.62
N PHE A 48 8.67 7.41 -2.05
CA PHE A 48 7.43 6.69 -2.32
C PHE A 48 6.62 7.47 -3.35
N ARG A 49 6.22 6.80 -4.42
CA ARG A 49 5.30 7.35 -5.41
C ARG A 49 3.89 6.91 -5.06
N LYS A 50 3.00 7.88 -4.80
CA LYS A 50 1.57 7.62 -4.64
C LYS A 50 1.00 6.96 -5.89
N LEU A 51 0.25 5.88 -5.69
CA LEU A 51 -0.45 5.16 -6.75
C LEU A 51 -1.92 5.55 -6.82
N ARG A 52 -2.59 5.57 -5.66
CA ARG A 52 -4.05 5.70 -5.62
C ARG A 52 -4.55 6.09 -4.23
N ASP A 53 -5.63 6.85 -4.19
CA ASP A 53 -6.49 6.98 -3.02
C ASP A 53 -7.51 5.83 -2.96
N ILE A 54 -7.48 5.08 -1.86
CA ILE A 54 -8.45 4.01 -1.58
C ILE A 54 -9.77 4.61 -1.14
N ASP A 55 -9.71 5.61 -0.25
CA ASP A 55 -10.87 6.27 0.32
C ASP A 55 -10.50 7.74 0.60
N ASN A 56 -11.37 8.65 0.19
CA ASN A 56 -11.19 10.09 0.28
C ASN A 56 -12.56 10.79 0.40
N GLU A 57 -13.18 10.64 1.56
CA GLU A 57 -14.49 11.23 1.84
C GLU A 57 -14.33 12.41 2.80
N LEU A 58 -14.81 13.59 2.42
CA LEU A 58 -14.70 14.80 3.23
C LEU A 58 -15.33 14.60 4.62
N GLY A 59 -14.62 14.96 5.68
CA GLY A 59 -15.11 14.85 7.06
C GLY A 59 -15.00 13.44 7.67
N GLN A 60 -14.49 12.46 6.92
CA GLN A 60 -14.16 11.14 7.44
C GLN A 60 -12.69 11.00 7.84
N ASP A 61 -12.45 10.12 8.82
CA ASP A 61 -11.14 9.63 9.21
C ASP A 61 -11.01 8.15 8.88
N PHE A 62 -9.90 7.79 8.25
CA PHE A 62 -9.52 6.41 7.93
C PHE A 62 -8.28 6.03 8.72
N SER A 63 -8.41 5.04 9.60
CA SER A 63 -7.44 4.78 10.66
C SER A 63 -7.00 3.33 10.71
N TYR A 64 -5.77 3.10 11.18
CA TYR A 64 -5.21 1.76 11.42
C TYR A 64 -5.27 0.87 10.17
N PRO A 65 -4.66 1.27 9.05
CA PRO A 65 -4.54 0.39 7.91
C PRO A 65 -3.78 -0.87 8.31
N SER A 66 -4.23 -2.02 7.80
CA SER A 66 -3.47 -3.27 7.78
C SER A 66 -3.52 -3.85 6.37
N LEU A 67 -2.35 -4.03 5.78
CA LEU A 67 -2.14 -4.44 4.40
C LEU A 67 -1.53 -5.84 4.38
N VAL A 68 -2.17 -6.77 3.66
CA VAL A 68 -1.72 -8.16 3.55
C VAL A 68 -1.67 -8.53 2.08
N ARG A 69 -0.58 -9.20 1.68
CA ARG A 69 -0.49 -9.85 0.37
C ARG A 69 -0.96 -11.30 0.47
N ALA A 70 -1.93 -11.68 -0.34
CA ALA A 70 -2.45 -13.03 -0.43
C ALA A 70 -1.55 -13.93 -1.29
N ARG A 71 -1.74 -15.25 -1.16
CA ARG A 71 -0.94 -16.25 -1.89
C ARG A 71 -1.14 -16.20 -3.41
N ASP A 72 -2.29 -15.73 -3.86
CA ASP A 72 -2.63 -15.56 -5.29
C ASP A 72 -1.99 -14.30 -5.90
N GLY A 73 -1.22 -13.53 -5.13
CA GLY A 73 -0.57 -12.30 -5.58
C GLY A 73 -1.43 -11.05 -5.46
N THR A 74 -2.67 -11.16 -4.98
CA THR A 74 -3.55 -10.02 -4.68
C THR A 74 -3.30 -9.45 -3.28
N PHE A 75 -4.00 -8.38 -2.93
CA PHE A 75 -3.84 -7.66 -1.68
C PHE A 75 -5.18 -7.44 -0.98
N TYR A 76 -5.18 -7.58 0.34
CA TYR A 76 -6.25 -7.15 1.22
C TYR A 76 -5.78 -5.96 2.03
N LEU A 77 -6.56 -4.88 2.02
CA LEU A 77 -6.40 -3.74 2.91
C LEU A 77 -7.61 -3.64 3.82
N THR A 78 -7.37 -3.70 5.13
CA THR A 78 -8.37 -3.41 6.15
C THR A 78 -8.05 -2.10 6.85
N TYR A 79 -9.08 -1.37 7.27
CA TYR A 79 -8.92 -0.14 8.04
C TYR A 79 -10.23 0.18 8.76
N THR A 80 -10.09 0.93 9.84
CA THR A 80 -11.23 1.48 10.57
C THR A 80 -11.71 2.77 9.92
N TRP A 81 -13.02 2.99 9.92
CA TRP A 81 -13.69 4.17 9.35
C TRP A 81 -14.87 4.59 10.24
N HIS A 82 -15.54 5.69 9.88
CA HIS A 82 -16.72 6.20 10.59
C HIS A 82 -16.46 6.36 12.10
N TYR A 83 -15.46 7.18 12.43
CA TYR A 83 -14.97 7.39 13.80
C TYR A 83 -14.54 6.10 14.51
N ARG A 84 -13.96 5.16 13.75
CA ARG A 84 -13.46 3.85 14.22
C ARG A 84 -14.56 2.91 14.74
N SER A 85 -15.80 3.13 14.32
CA SER A 85 -16.94 2.28 14.69
C SER A 85 -17.11 1.05 13.79
N ALA A 86 -16.46 1.04 12.62
CA ALA A 86 -16.56 -0.05 11.66
C ALA A 86 -15.21 -0.29 10.96
N ILE A 87 -15.08 -1.47 10.35
CA ILE A 87 -13.92 -1.88 9.56
C ILE A 87 -14.36 -2.06 8.11
N LYS A 88 -13.65 -1.46 7.16
CA LYS A 88 -13.73 -1.76 5.72
C LYS A 88 -12.64 -2.75 5.34
N CYS A 89 -12.92 -3.56 4.32
CA CYS A 89 -11.95 -4.46 3.70
C CYS A 89 -12.02 -4.25 2.18
N VAL A 90 -10.87 -3.96 1.57
CA VAL A 90 -10.74 -3.78 0.12
C VAL A 90 -9.79 -4.84 -0.39
N HIS A 91 -10.23 -5.57 -1.43
CA HIS A 91 -9.44 -6.57 -2.13
C HIS A 91 -9.08 -6.03 -3.52
N PHE A 92 -7.80 -6.06 -3.89
CA PHE A 92 -7.32 -5.53 -5.16
C PHE A 92 -6.05 -6.24 -5.64
N ASP A 93 -5.70 -6.05 -6.92
CA ASP A 93 -4.49 -6.58 -7.53
C ASP A 93 -3.53 -5.46 -7.98
N ALA A 94 -2.35 -5.86 -8.48
CA ALA A 94 -1.35 -4.93 -9.00
C ALA A 94 -1.85 -4.14 -10.22
N ASN A 95 -2.66 -4.75 -11.08
CA ASN A 95 -3.17 -4.12 -12.29
C ASN A 95 -4.11 -2.95 -11.95
N TRP A 96 -4.96 -3.11 -10.94
CA TRP A 96 -5.85 -2.06 -10.45
C TRP A 96 -5.09 -0.85 -9.87
N LEU A 97 -3.89 -1.09 -9.36
CA LEU A 97 -2.94 -0.06 -8.92
C LEU A 97 -2.15 0.57 -10.08
N GLY A 98 -2.34 0.14 -11.32
CA GLY A 98 -1.56 0.59 -12.47
C GLY A 98 -0.11 0.10 -12.46
N LEU A 99 0.18 -0.94 -11.68
CA LEU A 99 1.47 -1.62 -11.71
C LEU A 99 1.42 -2.73 -12.75
N ASN A 100 2.52 -2.93 -13.49
CA ASN A 100 2.65 -4.10 -14.33
C ASN A 100 2.54 -5.36 -13.45
N PRO A 101 1.83 -6.41 -13.89
CA PRO A 101 1.64 -7.59 -13.09
C PRO A 101 3.00 -8.16 -12.72
N ILE A 102 3.24 -8.30 -11.42
CA ILE A 102 4.39 -9.02 -10.90
C ILE A 102 4.18 -10.46 -11.34
N ILE A 103 4.86 -10.87 -12.42
CA ILE A 103 4.83 -12.26 -12.88
C ILE A 103 5.37 -13.10 -11.72
N VAL A 104 4.47 -13.82 -11.06
CA VAL A 104 4.86 -14.87 -10.12
C VAL A 104 5.46 -15.97 -10.99
N GLY A 105 6.78 -16.14 -10.91
CA GLY A 105 7.45 -17.30 -11.46
C GLY A 105 6.79 -18.57 -10.89
N ARG A 106 6.41 -19.46 -11.82
CA ARG A 106 5.67 -20.73 -11.70
C ARG A 106 5.55 -21.34 -10.30
#